data_AF-A0A9X6MF03-F1
#
_entry.id   AF-A0A9X6MF03-F1
#
_cell.length_a   1.000
_cell.length_b   1.000
_cell.length_c   1.000
_cell.angle_alpha   90.00
_cell.angle_beta   90.00
_cell.angle_gamma   90.00
#
_symmetry.space_group_name_H-M   'P 1'
#
loop_
_entity.id
_entity.type
_entity.pdbx_description
1 polymer ?
#
loop_
_entity_poly.entity_id
_entity_poly.type
_entity_poly.pdbx_seq_one_letter_code
_entity_poly.pdbx_strand_id
1 'polypeptide(L)'
;MRIEQVPVDMSSEQKVILGIVSMRQLIYLIVGGTFIYTVFPIMWGLLDGFDFYVKIGGGLIPCLPVLAIVGYLGFLKNSKYNMFYDYYWLIRLGEKSQYGIWRKGSRE
;
A
#
# COMPACT_ATOMS: atom_id res chain seq x y z
N MET A 1 23.69 12.00 -20.40
CA MET A 1 22.61 11.55 -19.51
C MET A 1 21.30 11.65 -20.26
N ARG A 2 20.59 10.55 -20.48
CA ARG A 2 19.25 10.58 -21.08
C ARG A 2 18.27 10.98 -19.98
N ILE A 3 17.68 12.18 -20.10
CA ILE A 3 16.65 12.65 -19.17
C ILE A 3 15.34 12.03 -19.66
N GLU A 4 14.96 10.89 -19.11
CA GLU A 4 13.65 10.32 -19.36
C GLU A 4 12.64 10.96 -18.40
N GLN A 5 11.61 11.60 -18.96
CA GLN A 5 10.48 12.09 -18.18
C GLN A 5 9.66 10.89 -17.73
N VAL A 6 9.85 10.50 -16.48
CA VAL A 6 9.04 9.48 -15.84
C VAL A 6 7.68 10.13 -15.53
N PRO A 7 6.55 9.47 -15.82
CA PRO A 7 5.22 10.02 -15.56
C PRO A 7 4.92 10.23 -14.07
N VAL A 8 5.78 9.74 -13.17
CA VAL A 8 5.62 9.79 -11.72
C VAL A 8 6.94 10.12 -11.04
N ASP A 9 6.85 10.92 -9.98
CA ASP A 9 8.00 11.27 -9.13
C ASP A 9 8.51 10.04 -8.36
N MET A 10 9.73 9.61 -8.69
CA MET A 10 10.41 8.48 -8.05
C MET A 10 11.03 8.84 -6.69
N SER A 11 11.00 10.11 -6.27
CA SER A 11 11.53 10.53 -4.96
C SER A 11 10.87 9.78 -3.79
N SER A 12 9.56 9.54 -3.88
CA SER A 12 8.78 8.83 -2.86
C SER A 12 9.02 7.31 -2.84
N GLU A 13 9.55 6.75 -3.94
CA GLU A 13 9.92 5.33 -4.07
C GLU A 13 11.34 5.06 -3.56
N GLN A 14 12.12 6.09 -3.23
CA GLN A 14 13.47 5.93 -2.72
C GLN A 14 13.45 5.15 -1.40
N LYS A 15 14.34 4.16 -1.29
CA LYS A 15 14.50 3.36 -0.08
C LYS A 15 15.28 4.17 0.95
N VAL A 16 14.57 4.78 1.89
CA VAL A 16 15.14 5.66 2.92
C VAL A 16 15.55 4.86 4.16
N ILE A 17 14.83 3.78 4.48
CA ILE A 17 15.04 3.04 5.72
C ILE A 17 15.95 1.86 5.45
N LEU A 18 17.19 1.96 5.95
CA LEU A 18 18.26 0.96 5.78
C LEU A 18 18.53 0.56 4.31
N GLY A 19 18.06 1.36 3.34
CA GLY A 19 18.11 1.01 1.92
C GLY A 19 17.21 -0.17 1.54
N ILE A 20 16.30 -0.62 2.41
CA ILE A 20 15.42 -1.78 2.18
C ILE A 20 14.00 -1.33 1.84
N VAL A 21 13.47 -0.36 2.59
CA VAL A 21 12.06 0.03 2.58
C VAL A 21 11.90 1.54 2.32
N SER A 22 10.91 1.93 1.51
CA SER A 22 10.56 3.34 1.31
C SER A 22 9.72 3.88 2.48
N MET A 23 9.70 5.21 2.69
CA MET A 23 8.88 5.81 3.76
C MET A 23 7.40 5.41 3.67
N ARG A 24 6.91 5.24 2.45
CA ARG A 24 5.54 4.82 2.19
C ARG A 24 5.28 3.37 2.60
N GLN A 25 6.18 2.45 2.24
CA GLN A 25 6.08 1.06 2.69
C GLN A 25 6.17 0.95 4.22
N LEU A 26 6.97 1.80 4.87
CA LEU A 26 6.99 1.88 6.33
C LEU A 26 5.63 2.27 6.90
N ILE A 27 4.94 3.26 6.34
CA ILE A 27 3.60 3.64 6.80
C ILE A 27 2.65 2.44 6.74
N TYR A 28 2.65 1.69 5.63
CA TYR A 28 1.84 0.46 5.54
C TYR A 28 2.21 -0.59 6.58
N LEU A 29 3.51 -0.79 6.85
CA LEU A 29 3.98 -1.73 7.85
C LEU A 29 3.60 -1.30 9.28
N ILE A 30 3.73 -0.01 9.61
CA ILE A 30 3.36 0.53 10.93
C ILE A 30 1.85 0.41 11.10
N VAL A 31 1.05 0.95 10.18
CA VAL A 31 -0.42 0.94 10.30
C VAL A 31 -0.96 -0.49 10.31
N GLY A 32 -0.50 -1.34 9.39
CA GLY A 32 -0.90 -2.75 9.35
C GLY A 32 -0.44 -3.54 10.55
N GLY A 33 0.79 -3.31 11.02
CA GLY A 33 1.36 -3.94 12.20
C GLY A 33 0.62 -3.55 13.47
N THR A 34 0.29 -2.26 13.64
CA THR A 34 -0.53 -1.77 14.76
C THR A 34 -1.92 -2.42 14.74
N PHE A 35 -2.55 -2.53 13.57
CA PHE A 35 -3.86 -3.16 13.46
C PHE A 35 -3.83 -4.65 13.81
N ILE A 36 -2.81 -5.39 13.35
CA ILE A 36 -2.63 -6.80 13.72
C ILE A 36 -2.35 -6.94 15.22
N TYR A 37 -1.52 -6.06 15.78
CA TYR A 37 -1.18 -6.07 17.20
C TYR A 37 -2.39 -5.83 18.11
N THR A 38 -3.39 -5.07 17.67
CA THR A 38 -4.62 -4.85 18.43
C THR A 38 -5.66 -5.95 18.23
N VAL A 39 -5.84 -6.43 16.99
CA VAL A 39 -6.88 -7.43 16.67
C VAL A 39 -6.49 -8.83 17.14
N PHE A 40 -5.23 -9.22 16.99
CA PHE A 40 -4.80 -10.59 17.29
C PHE A 40 -5.03 -11.00 18.76
N PRO A 41 -4.69 -10.19 19.78
CA PRO A 41 -4.96 -10.54 21.18
C PRO A 41 -6.45 -10.65 21.50
N ILE A 42 -7.28 -9.80 20.90
CA ILE A 42 -8.75 -9.84 21.08
C ILE A 42 -9.28 -11.18 20.55
N MET A 43 -8.88 -11.55 19.34
CA MET A 43 -9.28 -12.82 18.74
C MET A 43 -8.73 -14.03 19.52
N TRP A 44 -7.53 -13.91 20.08
CA TRP A 44 -6.93 -14.94 20.91
C TRP A 44 -7.75 -15.21 22.19
N GLY A 45 -8.17 -14.15 22.88
CA GLY A 45 -8.99 -14.28 24.10
C GLY A 45 -10.40 -14.80 23.81
N LEU A 46 -11.00 -14.45 22.67
CA LEU A 46 -12.30 -14.99 22.25
C LEU A 46 -12.29 -16.50 22.01
N LEU A 47 -11.12 -17.07 21.74
CA LEU A 47 -10.94 -18.50 21.50
C LEU A 47 -10.42 -19.23 22.75
N ASP A 48 -10.48 -18.62 23.94
CA ASP A 48 -10.14 -19.28 25.20
C ASP A 48 -10.96 -20.56 25.40
N GLY A 49 -10.30 -21.63 25.81
CA GLY A 49 -10.89 -22.97 25.97
C GLY A 49 -10.79 -23.88 24.73
N PHE A 50 -10.39 -23.36 23.57
CA PHE A 50 -10.09 -24.18 22.39
C PHE A 50 -8.64 -24.66 22.36
N ASP A 51 -8.38 -25.72 21.59
CA ASP A 51 -7.04 -26.26 21.35
C ASP A 51 -6.12 -25.20 20.73
N PHE A 52 -4.83 -25.25 21.06
CA PHE A 52 -3.81 -24.30 20.66
C PHE A 52 -3.74 -24.10 19.14
N TYR A 53 -3.86 -25.18 18.37
CA TYR A 53 -3.85 -25.11 16.91
C TYR A 53 -5.07 -24.35 16.35
N VAL A 54 -6.24 -24.55 16.95
CA VAL A 54 -7.47 -23.85 16.57
C VAL A 54 -7.36 -22.36 16.92
N LYS A 55 -6.78 -22.03 18.07
CA LYS A 55 -6.51 -20.65 18.47
C LYS A 55 -5.56 -19.92 17.51
N ILE A 56 -4.46 -20.55 17.12
CA ILE A 56 -3.53 -19.97 16.13
C ILE A 56 -4.24 -19.76 14.80
N GLY A 57 -4.93 -20.77 14.29
CA GLY A 57 -5.67 -20.66 13.02
C GLY A 57 -6.71 -19.54 13.07
N GLY A 58 -7.55 -19.54 14.10
CA GLY A 58 -8.60 -18.54 14.29
C GLY A 58 -8.08 -17.12 14.53
N GLY A 59 -6.92 -16.96 15.16
CA GLY A 59 -6.28 -15.65 15.35
C GLY A 59 -5.60 -15.11 14.09
N LEU A 60 -5.04 -15.99 13.24
CA LEU A 60 -4.35 -15.59 12.00
C LEU A 60 -5.31 -15.27 10.86
N ILE A 61 -6.42 -15.99 10.73
CA ILE A 61 -7.44 -15.77 9.68
C ILE A 61 -7.85 -14.28 9.56
N PRO A 62 -8.24 -13.58 10.62
CA PRO A 62 -8.64 -12.17 10.54
C PRO A 62 -7.47 -11.22 10.23
N CYS A 63 -6.22 -11.67 10.37
CA CYS A 63 -5.05 -10.89 9.99
C CYS A 63 -4.75 -10.98 8.48
N LEU A 64 -5.24 -12.02 7.79
CA LEU A 64 -5.00 -12.23 6.35
C LEU A 64 -5.50 -11.08 5.48
N PRO A 65 -6.73 -10.52 5.67
CA PRO A 65 -7.18 -9.36 4.89
C PRO A 65 -6.24 -8.16 5.03
N VAL A 66 -5.73 -7.91 6.24
CA VAL A 66 -4.83 -6.78 6.53
C VAL A 66 -3.50 -6.99 5.81
N LEU A 67 -2.93 -8.19 5.92
CA LEU A 67 -1.70 -8.57 5.21
C LEU A 67 -1.88 -8.49 3.69
N ALA A 68 -3.03 -8.92 3.17
CA ALA A 68 -3.33 -8.84 1.74
C ALA A 68 -3.37 -7.39 1.25
N ILE A 69 -4.05 -6.49 1.98
CA ILE A 69 -4.14 -5.07 1.63
C ILE A 69 -2.76 -4.40 1.70
N VAL A 70 -2.01 -4.62 2.79
CA VAL A 70 -0.67 -4.06 2.99
C VAL A 70 0.30 -4.56 1.92
N GLY A 71 0.26 -5.86 1.62
CA GLY A 71 1.08 -6.48 0.56
C GLY A 71 0.74 -5.92 -0.82
N TYR A 72 -0.55 -5.86 -1.15
CA TYR A 72 -1.02 -5.40 -2.45
C TYR A 72 -0.72 -3.93 -2.70
N LEU A 73 -1.06 -3.04 -1.76
CA LEU A 73 -0.88 -1.60 -1.93
C LEU A 73 0.58 -1.16 -1.71
N GLY A 74 1.24 -1.70 -0.69
CA GLY A 74 2.57 -1.27 -0.28
C GLY A 74 3.71 -1.83 -1.14
N PHE A 75 3.60 -3.09 -1.59
CA PHE A 75 4.74 -3.84 -2.16
C PHE A 75 4.54 -4.30 -3.60
N LEU A 76 3.31 -4.54 -4.05
CA LEU A 76 3.10 -4.96 -5.43
C LEU A 76 3.13 -3.78 -6.41
N LYS A 77 3.76 -4.05 -7.56
CA LYS A 77 4.00 -3.06 -8.61
C LYS A 77 3.27 -3.45 -9.88
N ASN A 78 2.65 -2.48 -10.54
CA ASN A 78 2.11 -2.66 -11.88
C ASN A 78 3.27 -2.58 -12.88
N SER A 79 3.54 -3.69 -13.57
CA SER A 79 4.65 -3.82 -14.51
C SER A 79 4.51 -2.89 -15.72
N LYS A 80 3.28 -2.62 -16.18
CA LYS A 80 3.03 -1.79 -17.36
C LYS A 80 3.44 -0.33 -17.15
N TYR A 81 3.19 0.20 -15.96
CA TYR A 81 3.43 1.62 -15.64
C TYR A 81 4.63 1.84 -14.74
N ASN A 82 5.29 0.74 -14.33
CA ASN A 82 6.38 0.74 -13.37
C ASN A 82 6.03 1.62 -12.14
N MET A 83 4.85 1.42 -11.57
CA MET A 83 4.35 2.15 -10.40
C MET A 83 3.67 1.20 -9.41
N PHE A 84 3.73 1.49 -8.12
CA PHE A 84 3.04 0.68 -7.12
C PHE A 84 1.51 0.86 -7.16
N TYR A 85 0.78 -0.15 -6.66
CA TYR A 85 -0.68 -0.19 -6.80
C TYR A 85 -1.40 0.92 -6.04
N ASP A 86 -0.89 1.36 -4.90
CA ASP A 86 -1.47 2.49 -4.16
C ASP A 86 -1.52 3.77 -4.99
N TYR A 87 -0.41 4.15 -5.62
CA TYR A 87 -0.31 5.35 -6.44
C TYR A 87 -1.05 5.17 -7.77
N TYR A 88 -0.98 3.97 -8.35
CA TYR A 88 -1.78 3.60 -9.53
C TYR A 88 -3.27 3.83 -9.30
N TRP A 89 -3.82 3.32 -8.19
CA TRP A 89 -5.23 3.47 -7.88
C TRP A 89 -5.59 4.90 -7.54
N LEU A 90 -4.71 5.63 -6.84
CA LEU A 90 -4.91 7.05 -6.54
C LEU A 90 -5.07 7.87 -7.84
N ILE A 91 -4.18 7.68 -8.82
CA ILE A 91 -4.28 8.35 -10.12
C ILE A 91 -5.53 7.89 -10.87
N ARG A 92 -5.75 6.57 -10.95
CA ARG A 92 -6.85 6.01 -11.75
C ARG A 92 -8.23 6.39 -11.22
N LEU A 93 -8.38 6.57 -9.92
CA LEU A 93 -9.61 7.08 -9.31
C LEU A 93 -9.79 8.59 -9.55
N GLY A 94 -8.69 9.36 -9.64
CA GLY A 94 -8.69 10.79 -9.93
C GLY A 94 -8.78 11.16 -11.43
N GLU A 95 -8.67 10.20 -12.35
CA GLU A 95 -8.62 10.44 -13.80
C GLU A 95 -9.86 11.21 -14.30
N LYS A 96 -11.04 10.92 -13.75
CA LYS A 96 -12.30 11.56 -14.14
C LYS A 96 -12.34 13.07 -13.86
N SER A 97 -11.62 13.56 -12.84
CA SER A 97 -11.56 14.99 -12.53
C SER A 97 -10.48 15.73 -13.31
N GLN A 98 -9.60 15.02 -14.02
CA GLN A 98 -8.46 15.60 -14.74
C GLN A 98 -8.73 15.91 -16.22
N TYR A 99 -9.94 15.64 -16.72
CA TYR A 99 -10.38 16.10 -18.04
C TYR A 99 -10.64 17.61 -18.03
N GLY A 100 -9.56 18.39 -18.01
CA GLY A 100 -9.59 19.83 -18.31
C GLY A 100 -9.72 20.07 -19.81
N ILE A 101 -10.50 21.07 -20.21
CA ILE A 101 -10.46 21.58 -21.59
C ILE A 101 -9.11 22.29 -21.74
N TRP A 102 -8.14 21.61 -22.36
CA TRP A 102 -6.86 22.20 -22.74
C TRP A 102 -7.09 23.25 -23.82
N ARG A 103 -7.32 24.51 -23.44
CA ARG A 103 -7.37 25.63 -24.38
C ARG A 103 -5.93 26.03 -24.69
N LYS A 104 -5.56 26.07 -25.97
CA LYS A 104 -4.32 26.75 -26.40
C LYS A 104 -4.44 28.20 -25.93
N GLY A 105 -3.54 28.64 -25.06
CA GLY A 105 -3.41 30.06 -24.74
C GLY A 105 -3.17 30.84 -26.02
N SER A 106 -3.95 31.90 -26.26
CA SER A 106 -3.64 32.82 -27.36
C SER A 106 -2.29 33.47 -27.04
N ARG A 107 -1.39 33.44 -28.02
CA ARG A 107 -0.21 34.29 -27.98
C ARG A 107 -0.68 35.71 -28.32
N GLU A 108 -0.87 36.52 -27.29
CA GLU A 108 -0.78 37.97 -27.42
C GLU A 108 0.68 38.39 -27.21
#